data_AF-A0A6P9AW35-F1
#
_entry.id   AF-A0A6P9AW35-F1
#
_cell.length_a   1.000
_cell.length_b   1.000
_cell.length_c   1.000
_cell.angle_alpha   90.00
_cell.angle_beta   90.00
_cell.angle_gamma   90.00
#
_symmetry.space_group_name_H-M   'P 1'
#
loop_
_entity.id
_entity.type
_entity.pdbx_description
1 polymer ?
#
loop_
_entity_poly.entity_id
_entity_poly.type
_entity_poly.pdbx_seq_one_letter_code
_entity_poly.pdbx_strand_id
1 'polypeptide(L)'
;MVGVGPTGEDSILARVSVVNLFGKCVYDKYVKPSENVTDYRTAVSGIRPENLKAGEDFKAVQKEVADILRGRILVGHALHNDLKILLLDHPKKKIRDTQRYKPFKKQVQSLRPSLKLLCEKLLNVKVQTSEHSSVQDAQAAMRLYTLVKKQWEASLKEIPKAKKI
;
A
#
# COMPACT_ATOMS: atom_id res chain seq x y z
N MET A 1 3.15 9.39 -3.33
CA MET A 1 4.60 9.71 -3.30
C MET A 1 4.88 10.82 -4.29
N VAL A 2 5.98 11.53 -4.11
CA VAL A 2 6.51 12.52 -5.05
C VAL A 2 7.99 12.24 -5.32
N GLY A 3 8.51 12.79 -6.41
CA GLY A 3 9.90 12.71 -6.86
C GLY A 3 10.79 13.82 -6.30
N VAL A 4 12.00 13.45 -5.90
CA VAL A 4 13.07 14.36 -5.44
C VAL A 4 14.39 14.06 -6.18
N GLY A 5 15.41 14.87 -5.93
CA GLY A 5 16.69 14.79 -6.62
C GLY A 5 16.66 15.43 -8.01
N PRO A 6 17.81 15.50 -8.71
CA PRO A 6 17.95 16.29 -9.95
C PRO A 6 16.97 15.89 -11.06
N THR A 7 16.60 14.62 -11.15
CA THR A 7 15.72 14.07 -12.19
C THR A 7 14.34 13.64 -11.65
N GLY A 8 14.08 13.78 -10.35
CA GLY A 8 12.79 13.37 -9.74
C GLY A 8 12.60 11.85 -9.63
N GLU A 9 13.65 11.05 -9.80
CA GLU A 9 13.60 9.58 -9.77
C GLU A 9 13.40 9.03 -8.36
N ASP A 10 14.05 9.64 -7.37
CA ASP A 10 13.96 9.23 -5.97
C ASP A 10 12.59 9.56 -5.40
N SER A 11 11.98 8.60 -4.70
CA SER A 11 10.61 8.72 -4.22
C SER A 11 10.56 8.98 -2.72
N ILE A 12 9.87 10.03 -2.30
CA ILE A 12 9.57 10.31 -0.90
C ILE A 12 8.06 10.27 -0.61
N LEU A 13 7.72 10.16 0.67
CA LEU A 13 6.34 10.14 1.13
C LEU A 13 5.68 11.50 0.89
N ALA A 14 4.43 11.47 0.44
CA ALA A 14 3.64 12.67 0.15
C ALA A 14 2.24 12.61 0.77
N ARG A 15 1.67 11.41 0.83
CA ARG A 15 0.38 11.09 1.45
C ARG A 15 0.42 9.64 1.87
N VAL A 16 -0.21 9.33 3.00
CA VAL A 16 -0.44 7.95 3.45
C VAL A 16 -1.89 7.82 3.87
N SER A 17 -2.50 6.70 3.51
CA SER A 17 -3.87 6.38 3.89
C SER A 17 -3.96 4.97 4.46
N VAL A 18 -4.74 4.79 5.53
CA VAL A 18 -5.03 3.50 6.15
C VAL A 18 -6.53 3.31 6.22
N VAL A 19 -6.98 2.12 5.84
CA VAL A 19 -8.38 1.71 5.91
C VAL A 19 -8.53 0.52 6.84
N ASN A 20 -9.68 0.42 7.50
CA ASN A 20 -10.00 -0.78 8.28
C ASN A 20 -10.50 -1.93 7.38
N LEU A 21 -10.84 -3.07 7.98
CA LEU A 21 -11.32 -4.26 7.26
C LEU A 21 -12.57 -4.00 6.39
N PHE A 22 -13.39 -3.03 6.77
CA PHE A 22 -14.62 -2.65 6.07
C PHE A 22 -14.38 -1.60 4.97
N GLY A 23 -13.13 -1.20 4.75
CA GLY A 23 -12.77 -0.16 3.79
C GLY A 23 -13.03 1.27 4.29
N LYS A 24 -13.42 1.47 5.55
CA LYS A 24 -13.53 2.81 6.13
C LYS A 24 -12.13 3.40 6.30
N CYS A 25 -11.92 4.60 5.77
CA CYS A 25 -10.70 5.36 6.00
C CYS A 25 -10.58 5.73 7.48
N VAL A 26 -9.49 5.33 8.11
CA VAL A 26 -9.20 5.59 9.53
C VAL A 26 -8.00 6.50 9.73
N TYR A 27 -7.22 6.72 8.66
CA TYR A 27 -6.08 7.62 8.66
C TYR A 27 -5.84 8.08 7.24
N ASP A 28 -5.70 9.39 7.02
CA ASP A 28 -5.39 9.96 5.72
C ASP A 28 -4.70 11.31 5.91
N LYS A 29 -3.39 11.36 5.69
CA LYS A 29 -2.61 12.58 5.90
C LYS A 29 -1.65 12.82 4.75
N TYR A 30 -1.54 14.08 4.35
CA TYR A 30 -0.43 14.58 3.54
C TYR A 30 0.79 14.79 4.42
N VAL A 31 1.98 14.67 3.83
CA VAL A 31 3.25 14.70 4.57
C VAL A 31 4.13 15.78 4.00
N LYS A 32 4.71 16.60 4.87
CA LYS A 32 5.69 17.60 4.49
C LYS A 32 6.95 16.89 3.97
N PRO A 33 7.42 17.22 2.76
CA PRO A 33 8.60 16.58 2.19
C PRO A 33 9.86 17.00 2.96
N SER A 34 10.78 16.05 3.15
CA SER A 34 12.09 16.29 3.79
C SER A 34 13.09 16.94 2.85
N GLU A 35 12.82 16.91 1.54
CA GLU A 35 13.69 17.37 0.46
C GLU A 35 12.88 18.19 -0.55
N ASN A 36 13.57 18.96 -1.39
CA ASN A 36 12.91 19.74 -2.43
C ASN A 36 12.26 18.81 -3.46
N VAL A 37 10.96 18.95 -3.66
CA VAL A 37 10.19 18.18 -4.65
C VAL A 37 10.48 18.72 -6.04
N THR A 38 11.03 17.86 -6.90
CA THR A 38 11.34 18.18 -8.30
C THR A 38 10.29 17.63 -9.27
N ASP A 39 9.53 16.60 -8.85
CA ASP A 39 8.40 16.08 -9.60
C ASP A 39 7.23 15.67 -8.68
N TYR A 40 6.09 16.33 -8.78
CA TYR A 40 4.90 16.00 -7.98
C TYR A 40 4.18 14.73 -8.45
N ARG A 41 4.46 14.28 -9.67
CA ARG A 41 3.80 13.12 -10.30
C ARG A 41 2.28 13.26 -10.32
N THR A 42 1.76 14.49 -10.41
CA THR A 42 0.34 14.81 -10.17
C THR A 42 -0.62 13.98 -11.02
N ALA A 43 -0.29 13.75 -12.29
CA ALA A 43 -1.10 12.92 -13.20
C ALA A 43 -1.31 11.48 -12.70
N VAL A 44 -0.39 10.98 -11.86
CA VAL A 44 -0.47 9.65 -11.25
C VAL A 44 -0.93 9.75 -9.79
N SER A 45 -0.35 10.65 -9.00
CA SER A 45 -0.47 10.68 -7.54
C SER A 45 -1.61 11.57 -7.02
N GLY A 46 -2.13 12.48 -7.85
CA GLY A 46 -3.04 13.55 -7.46
C GLY A 46 -2.44 14.58 -6.49
N ILE A 47 -1.13 14.50 -6.20
CA ILE A 47 -0.46 15.41 -5.26
C ILE A 47 -0.13 16.73 -5.95
N ARG A 48 -0.42 17.84 -5.26
CA ARG A 48 -0.13 19.21 -5.66
C ARG A 48 0.70 19.92 -4.58
N PRO A 49 1.46 20.98 -4.91
CA PRO A 49 2.27 21.74 -3.95
C PRO A 49 1.51 22.18 -2.69
N GLU A 50 0.28 22.65 -2.85
CA GLU A 50 -0.61 23.09 -1.77
C GLU A 50 -0.93 21.97 -0.77
N ASN A 51 -0.99 20.71 -1.23
CA ASN A 51 -1.23 19.58 -0.33
C ASN A 51 -0.04 19.35 0.61
N LEU A 52 1.18 19.60 0.13
CA LEU A 52 2.41 19.37 0.90
C LEU A 52 2.73 20.54 1.83
N LYS A 53 2.34 21.77 1.48
CA LYS A 53 2.50 22.96 2.34
C LYS A 53 1.75 22.81 3.66
N ALA A 54 0.55 22.24 3.62
CA ALA A 54 -0.27 21.93 4.80
C ALA A 54 -0.02 20.50 5.33
N GLY A 55 1.02 19.82 4.84
CA GLY A 55 1.35 18.46 5.23
C GLY A 55 1.92 18.37 6.64
N GLU A 56 1.72 17.22 7.25
CA GLU A 56 2.16 16.90 8.61
C GLU A 56 3.63 16.46 8.62
N ASP A 57 4.30 16.57 9.77
CA ASP A 57 5.70 16.16 9.88
C ASP A 57 5.86 14.64 9.66
N PHE A 58 6.89 14.26 8.89
CA PHE A 58 7.14 12.86 8.55
C PHE A 58 7.29 11.97 9.79
N LYS A 59 8.00 12.42 10.85
CA LYS A 59 8.22 11.60 12.05
C LYS A 59 6.93 11.41 12.84
N ALA A 60 6.09 12.44 12.90
CA ALA A 60 4.76 12.33 13.52
C ALA A 60 3.90 11.30 12.78
N VAL A 61 3.82 11.44 11.45
CA VAL A 61 3.05 10.52 10.60
C VAL A 61 3.59 9.08 10.67
N GLN A 62 4.91 8.92 10.62
CA GLN A 62 5.57 7.62 10.73
C GLN A 62 5.22 6.94 12.06
N LYS A 63 5.31 7.67 13.18
CA LYS A 63 4.98 7.14 14.51
C LYS A 63 3.50 6.76 14.61
N GLU A 64 2.60 7.61 14.14
CA GLU A 64 1.15 7.35 14.13
C GLU A 64 0.82 6.10 13.31
N VAL A 65 1.40 5.97 12.11
CA VAL A 65 1.23 4.77 11.27
C VAL A 65 1.82 3.54 11.97
N ALA A 66 3.01 3.61 12.57
CA ALA A 66 3.59 2.50 13.31
C ALA A 66 2.69 2.03 14.47
N ASP A 67 2.09 2.98 15.21
CA ASP A 67 1.16 2.71 16.31
C ASP A 67 -0.14 2.05 15.79
N ILE A 68 -0.64 2.49 14.64
CA ILE A 68 -1.78 1.87 13.95
C ILE A 68 -1.44 0.46 13.45
N LEU A 69 -0.22 0.20 12.98
CA LEU A 69 0.14 -1.13 12.47
C LEU A 69 0.51 -2.12 13.58
N ARG A 70 0.87 -1.62 14.77
CA ARG A 70 1.37 -2.45 15.88
C ARG A 70 0.40 -3.57 16.23
N GLY A 71 0.90 -4.80 16.18
CA GLY A 71 0.13 -5.99 16.53
C GLY A 71 -0.94 -6.42 15.52
N ARG A 72 -1.21 -5.63 14.47
CA ARG A 72 -2.28 -5.87 13.50
C ARG A 72 -1.78 -6.63 12.26
N ILE A 73 -2.72 -7.11 11.45
CA ILE A 73 -2.46 -7.69 10.13
C ILE A 73 -2.41 -6.54 9.13
N LEU A 74 -1.33 -6.44 8.35
CA LEU A 74 -1.20 -5.44 7.29
C LEU A 74 -1.57 -6.05 5.94
N VAL A 75 -2.60 -5.50 5.31
CA VAL A 75 -3.07 -5.85 3.96
C VAL A 75 -2.74 -4.70 3.02
N GLY A 76 -2.28 -5.02 1.80
CA GLY A 76 -2.00 -3.99 0.79
C GLY A 76 -1.53 -4.60 -0.53
N HIS A 77 -0.94 -3.78 -1.39
CA HIS A 77 -0.45 -4.19 -2.70
C HIS A 77 0.97 -3.66 -2.91
N ALA A 78 1.94 -4.55 -3.11
CA ALA A 78 3.36 -4.20 -3.21
C ALA A 78 3.90 -3.46 -1.97
N LEU A 79 3.47 -3.89 -0.77
CA LEU A 79 3.71 -3.26 0.53
C LEU A 79 5.19 -3.00 0.86
N HIS A 80 6.12 -3.70 0.21
CA HIS A 80 7.54 -3.43 0.34
C HIS A 80 7.89 -1.97 0.01
N ASN A 81 7.27 -1.41 -1.03
CA ASN A 81 7.54 -0.04 -1.47
C ASN A 81 7.06 0.96 -0.40
N ASP A 82 5.85 0.77 0.13
CA ASP A 82 5.25 1.64 1.14
C ASP A 82 6.04 1.59 2.45
N LEU A 83 6.35 0.39 2.94
CA LEU A 83 7.11 0.19 4.17
C LEU A 83 8.52 0.76 4.08
N LYS A 84 9.19 0.60 2.93
CA LYS A 84 10.52 1.19 2.69
C LYS A 84 10.47 2.71 2.80
N ILE A 85 9.47 3.37 2.21
CA ILE A 85 9.35 4.83 2.21
C ILE A 85 8.91 5.38 3.58
N LEU A 86 8.09 4.63 4.31
CA LEU A 86 7.75 4.94 5.69
C LEU A 86 8.90 4.63 6.67
N LEU A 87 9.97 3.97 6.22
CA LEU A 87 11.06 3.46 7.06
C LEU A 87 10.51 2.59 8.21
N LEU A 88 9.54 1.72 7.89
CA LEU A 88 8.89 0.82 8.83
C LEU A 88 9.08 -0.63 8.43
N ASP A 89 9.13 -1.51 9.43
CA ASP A 89 9.06 -2.95 9.24
C ASP A 89 7.72 -3.51 9.73
N HIS A 90 7.33 -4.66 9.17
CA HIS A 90 6.17 -5.40 9.65
C HIS A 90 6.46 -6.91 9.67
N PRO A 91 6.03 -7.67 10.70
CA PRO A 91 6.30 -9.09 10.76
C PRO A 91 5.80 -9.82 9.52
N LYS A 92 6.66 -10.59 8.83
CA LYS A 92 6.33 -11.28 7.57
C LYS A 92 5.06 -12.13 7.68
N LYS A 93 4.88 -12.82 8.82
CA LYS A 93 3.67 -13.62 9.13
C LYS A 93 2.37 -12.79 9.25
N LYS A 94 2.50 -11.47 9.39
CA LYS A 94 1.39 -10.53 9.50
C LYS A 94 1.11 -9.73 8.21
N ILE A 95 1.91 -9.90 7.16
CA ILE A 95 1.74 -9.22 5.86
C ILE A 95 0.86 -10.05 4.91
N ARG A 96 -0.16 -9.41 4.33
CA ARG A 96 -1.04 -9.92 3.27
C ARG A 96 -0.87 -9.03 2.05
N ASP A 97 0.20 -9.28 1.29
CA ASP A 97 0.50 -8.53 0.08
C ASP A 97 -0.18 -9.17 -1.13
N THR A 98 -1.18 -8.48 -1.68
CA THR A 98 -2.01 -8.95 -2.80
C THR A 98 -1.20 -9.14 -4.09
N GLN A 99 -0.12 -8.37 -4.31
CA GLN A 99 0.76 -8.58 -5.47
C GLN A 99 1.53 -9.90 -5.36
N ARG A 100 1.83 -10.34 -4.14
CA ARG A 100 2.66 -11.53 -3.88
C ARG A 100 1.86 -12.81 -3.71
N TYR A 101 0.54 -12.72 -3.57
CA TYR A 101 -0.33 -13.88 -3.34
C TYR A 101 -0.33 -14.83 -4.55
N LYS A 102 0.19 -16.06 -4.36
CA LYS A 102 0.39 -17.04 -5.45
C LYS A 102 -0.88 -17.34 -6.26
N PRO A 103 -2.06 -17.54 -5.64
CA PRO A 103 -3.30 -17.77 -6.40
C PRO A 103 -3.67 -16.62 -7.34
N PHE A 104 -3.49 -15.37 -6.93
CA PHE A 104 -3.74 -14.22 -7.81
C PHE A 104 -2.80 -14.21 -9.01
N LYS A 105 -1.49 -14.43 -8.81
CA LYS A 105 -0.52 -14.52 -9.90
C LYS A 105 -0.88 -15.59 -10.93
N LYS A 106 -1.31 -16.76 -10.46
CA LYS A 106 -1.74 -17.86 -11.33
C LYS A 106 -2.99 -17.51 -12.12
N GLN A 107 -4.00 -16.95 -11.44
CA GLN A 107 -5.29 -16.63 -12.05
C GLN A 107 -5.20 -15.55 -13.15
N VAL A 108 -4.34 -14.55 -12.97
CA VAL A 108 -4.13 -13.49 -13.96
C VAL A 108 -2.89 -13.70 -14.83
N GLN A 109 -2.23 -14.87 -14.71
CA GLN A 109 -1.06 -15.26 -15.49
C GLN A 109 0.06 -14.21 -15.52
N SER A 110 0.34 -13.58 -14.36
CA SER A 110 1.37 -12.55 -14.23
C SER A 110 2.20 -12.73 -12.97
N LEU A 111 3.53 -12.60 -13.10
CA LEU A 111 4.45 -12.70 -11.97
C LEU A 111 4.39 -11.48 -11.04
N ARG A 112 4.00 -10.32 -11.58
CA ARG A 112 3.88 -9.04 -10.86
C ARG A 112 2.60 -8.31 -11.35
N PRO A 113 1.41 -8.81 -10.98
CA PRO A 113 0.18 -8.19 -11.43
C PRO A 113 0.02 -6.80 -10.79
N SER A 114 -0.46 -5.84 -11.57
CA SER A 114 -0.85 -4.53 -11.04
C SER A 114 -2.15 -4.63 -10.25
N LEU A 115 -2.37 -3.68 -9.34
CA LEU A 115 -3.63 -3.58 -8.60
C LEU A 115 -4.82 -3.46 -9.58
N LYS A 116 -4.67 -2.60 -10.60
CA LYS A 116 -5.64 -2.44 -11.68
C LYS A 116 -6.02 -3.76 -12.36
N LEU A 117 -5.04 -4.57 -12.74
CA LEU A 117 -5.29 -5.88 -13.38
C LEU A 117 -6.04 -6.83 -12.44
N LEU A 118 -5.64 -6.90 -11.16
CA LEU A 118 -6.31 -7.74 -10.18
C LEU A 118 -7.76 -7.31 -9.95
N CYS A 119 -8.02 -6.01 -9.79
CA CYS A 119 -9.37 -5.50 -9.60
C CYS A 119 -10.26 -5.76 -10.81
N GLU A 120 -9.73 -5.55 -12.02
CA GLU A 120 -10.49 -5.81 -13.25
C GLU A 120 -10.82 -7.30 -13.39
N LYS A 121 -9.85 -8.20 -13.20
CA LYS A 121 -10.06 -9.64 -13.40
C LYS A 121 -10.82 -10.34 -12.28
N LEU A 122 -10.68 -9.89 -11.03
CA LEU A 122 -11.19 -10.61 -9.87
C LEU A 122 -12.41 -9.95 -9.23
N LEU A 123 -12.54 -8.63 -9.36
CA LEU A 123 -13.65 -7.86 -8.79
C LEU A 123 -14.59 -7.31 -9.86
N ASN A 124 -14.23 -7.40 -11.15
CA ASN A 124 -14.93 -6.76 -12.25
C ASN A 124 -15.10 -5.24 -12.05
N VAL A 125 -14.07 -4.59 -11.48
CA VAL A 125 -14.05 -3.15 -11.18
C VAL A 125 -12.79 -2.53 -11.77
N LYS A 126 -12.95 -1.41 -12.48
CA LYS A 126 -11.83 -0.60 -12.95
C LYS A 126 -11.43 0.39 -11.84
N VAL A 127 -10.15 0.37 -11.47
CA VAL A 127 -9.52 1.32 -10.55
C VAL A 127 -8.39 2.05 -11.29
N GLN A 128 -7.88 3.15 -10.73
CA GLN A 128 -6.75 3.89 -11.32
C GLN A 128 -7.03 4.31 -12.78
N THR A 129 -8.23 4.87 -13.02
CA THR A 129 -8.66 5.36 -14.35
C THR A 129 -8.23 6.81 -14.62
N SER A 130 -7.85 7.53 -13.57
CA SER A 130 -7.37 8.92 -13.57
C SER A 130 -6.26 9.05 -12.53
N GLU A 131 -6.04 10.24 -11.97
CA GLU A 131 -5.21 10.43 -10.76
C GLU A 131 -5.58 9.39 -9.68
N HIS A 132 -4.57 8.77 -9.07
CA HIS A 132 -4.78 7.73 -8.07
C HIS A 132 -5.16 8.33 -6.73
N SER A 133 -6.07 7.66 -6.04
CA SER A 133 -6.38 7.93 -4.65
C SER A 133 -5.81 6.82 -3.78
N SER A 134 -4.89 7.17 -2.88
CA SER A 134 -4.30 6.22 -1.92
C SER A 134 -5.36 5.52 -1.06
N VAL A 135 -6.47 6.21 -0.76
CA VAL A 135 -7.62 5.62 -0.05
C VAL A 135 -8.29 4.56 -0.91
N GLN A 136 -8.59 4.86 -2.18
CA GLN A 136 -9.22 3.90 -3.10
C GLN A 136 -8.32 2.69 -3.37
N ASP A 137 -7.01 2.90 -3.52
CA ASP A 137 -6.05 1.82 -3.71
C ASP A 137 -5.99 0.90 -2.47
N ALA A 138 -5.98 1.48 -1.27
CA ALA A 138 -6.04 0.73 -0.02
C ALA A 138 -7.35 -0.06 0.13
N GLN A 139 -8.49 0.55 -0.25
CA GLN A 139 -9.80 -0.13 -0.28
C GLN A 139 -9.83 -1.29 -1.27
N ALA A 140 -9.27 -1.08 -2.47
CA ALA A 140 -9.19 -2.10 -3.51
C ALA A 140 -8.33 -3.30 -3.07
N ALA A 141 -7.17 -3.04 -2.47
CA ALA A 141 -6.33 -4.09 -1.91
C ALA A 141 -7.02 -4.85 -0.76
N MET A 142 -7.73 -4.13 0.12
CA MET A 142 -8.52 -4.74 1.18
C MET A 142 -9.64 -5.61 0.61
N ARG A 143 -10.35 -5.14 -0.42
CA ARG A 143 -11.43 -5.89 -1.08
C ARG A 143 -10.91 -7.18 -1.71
N LEU A 144 -9.76 -7.12 -2.41
CA LEU A 144 -9.08 -8.31 -2.93
C LEU A 144 -8.75 -9.31 -1.83
N TYR A 145 -8.20 -8.85 -0.69
CA TYR A 145 -7.95 -9.73 0.44
C TYR A 145 -9.24 -10.35 1.00
N THR A 146 -10.28 -9.55 1.23
CA THR A 146 -11.55 -10.04 1.79
C THR A 146 -12.23 -11.08 0.90
N LEU A 147 -12.11 -10.97 -0.43
CA LEU A 147 -12.62 -11.94 -1.40
C LEU A 147 -12.11 -13.36 -1.14
N VAL A 148 -10.84 -13.48 -0.73
CA VAL A 148 -10.15 -14.77 -0.54
C VAL A 148 -9.68 -14.99 0.90
N LYS A 149 -10.15 -14.18 1.85
CA LYS A 149 -9.64 -14.15 3.24
C LYS A 149 -9.68 -15.52 3.88
N LYS A 150 -10.78 -16.26 3.72
CA LYS A 150 -10.94 -17.59 4.32
C LYS A 150 -9.86 -18.55 3.81
N GLN A 151 -9.67 -18.62 2.50
CA GLN A 151 -8.69 -19.50 1.85
C GLN A 151 -7.25 -19.06 2.14
N TRP A 152 -6.98 -17.75 2.11
CA TRP A 152 -5.66 -17.20 2.40
C TRP A 152 -5.26 -17.54 3.85
N GLU A 153 -6.11 -17.23 4.83
CA GLU A 153 -5.78 -17.48 6.24
C GLU A 153 -5.71 -18.99 6.58
N ALA A 154 -6.47 -19.84 5.90
CA ALA A 154 -6.33 -21.29 6.03
C ALA A 154 -4.96 -21.77 5.51
N SER A 155 -4.55 -21.31 4.34
CA SER A 155 -3.26 -21.71 3.73
C SER A 155 -2.03 -21.36 4.58
N LEU A 156 -2.13 -20.32 5.43
CA LEU A 156 -1.04 -19.92 6.33
C LEU A 156 -0.89 -20.85 7.54
N LYS A 157 -1.95 -21.56 7.92
CA LYS A 157 -1.93 -22.54 9.03
C LYS A 157 -1.38 -23.89 8.60
N GLU A 158 -1.53 -24.23 7.32
CA GLU A 158 -1.10 -25.50 6.74
C GLU A 158 0.41 -25.55 6.42
N ILE A 159 1.11 -24.41 6.43
CA ILE A 159 2.56 -24.39 6.25
C ILE A 159 3.20 -25.04 7.48
N PRO A 160 3.89 -26.20 7.35
CA PRO A 160 4.55 -26.84 8.47
C PRO A 160 5.57 -25.86 9.06
N LYS A 161 5.61 -25.74 10.39
CA LYS A 161 6.70 -25.02 11.07
C LYS A 161 8.00 -25.66 10.58
N ALA A 162 8.81 -24.92 9.83
CA ALA A 162 10.13 -25.39 9.40
C ALA A 162 10.84 -25.96 10.64
N LYS A 163 11.23 -27.24 10.57
CA LYS A 163 12.02 -27.88 11.61
C LYS A 163 13.23 -26.97 11.84
N LYS A 164 13.38 -26.45 13.06
CA LYS A 164 14.66 -25.90 13.50
C LYS A 164 15.64 -27.05 13.41
N ILE A 165 16.56 -26.98 12.44
CA ILE A 165 17.77 -27.79 12.40
C ILE A 165 18.79 -27.06 13.26
#